data_AF-A0A4W6C1B4-F1
#
_entry.id   AF-A0A4W6C1B4-F1
#
_cell.length_a   1.000
_cell.length_b   1.000
_cell.length_c   1.000
_cell.angle_alpha   90.00
_cell.angle_beta   90.00
_cell.angle_gamma   90.00
#
_symmetry.space_group_name_H-M   'P 1'
#
loop_
_entity.id
_entity.type
_entity.pdbx_description
1 polymer ?
#
loop_
_entity_poly.entity_id
_entity_poly.type
_entity_poly.pdbx_seq_one_letter_code
_entity_poly.pdbx_strand_id
1 'polypeptide(L)'
;MASSFLSFSLLFIAVCSADGFLNYVLTRCEFNSTDLSDIEFIRSYVYNRLEFIRFSSSLGKFVGFTEFGVKSAEQWNQGPELAQMRAEKERYCVPNINLEYQAALTKTVKPSVRLHSSSPPPGEHPIMLVCSVYDFYPKQIRVSWTRDGQEVTSDVTSTEELPNGDWYYQVHSQLVYTPR
;
A
#
# COMPACT_ATOMS: atom_id res chain seq x y z
N MET A 1 2.30 54.22 41.01
CA MET A 1 1.05 53.45 40.81
C MET A 1 0.83 53.23 39.33
N ALA A 2 1.05 52.01 38.86
CA ALA A 2 0.44 51.42 37.66
C ALA A 2 0.98 49.98 37.58
N SER A 3 0.41 49.12 38.42
CA SER A 3 0.59 47.67 38.35
C SER A 3 -0.10 47.21 37.06
N SER A 4 0.66 46.93 36.01
CA SER A 4 0.13 46.23 34.84
C SER A 4 -0.02 44.77 35.24
N PHE A 5 -1.25 44.41 35.62
CA PHE A 5 -1.67 43.04 35.78
C PHE A 5 -1.43 42.31 34.46
N LEU A 6 -0.32 41.57 34.37
CA LEU A 6 -0.10 40.50 33.40
C LEU A 6 -1.08 39.36 33.71
N SER A 7 -2.37 39.65 33.54
CA SER A 7 -3.45 38.70 33.44
C SER A 7 -3.57 38.29 31.97
N PHE A 8 -2.52 37.67 31.44
CA PHE A 8 -2.69 36.82 30.26
C PHE A 8 -2.71 35.40 30.75
N SER A 9 -3.94 34.97 31.03
CA SER A 9 -4.40 33.60 31.20
C SER A 9 -3.40 32.59 30.67
N LEU A 10 -2.86 31.78 31.58
CA LEU A 10 -2.34 30.45 31.26
C LEU A 10 -3.45 29.73 30.48
N LEU A 11 -3.38 29.82 29.15
CA LEU A 11 -4.15 28.99 28.25
C LEU A 11 -3.53 27.58 28.43
N PHE A 12 -3.88 26.91 29.52
CA PHE A 12 -3.85 25.46 29.55
C PHE A 12 -4.87 25.03 28.50
N ILE A 13 -4.44 25.01 27.23
CA ILE A 13 -5.04 24.13 26.25
C ILE A 13 -4.77 22.76 26.85
N ALA A 14 -5.74 22.26 27.62
CA ALA A 14 -5.89 20.84 27.80
C ALA A 14 -6.04 20.29 26.38
N VAL A 15 -4.92 19.90 25.80
CA VAL A 15 -4.91 18.99 24.68
C VAL A 15 -5.47 17.71 25.28
N CYS A 16 -6.80 17.60 25.29
CA CYS A 16 -7.45 16.32 25.39
C CYS A 16 -7.01 15.57 24.15
N SER A 17 -5.86 14.89 24.21
CA SER A 17 -5.63 13.78 23.30
C SER A 17 -6.72 12.78 23.64
N ALA A 18 -7.76 12.73 22.80
CA ALA A 18 -8.61 11.57 22.75
C ALA A 18 -7.76 10.42 22.18
N ASP A 19 -6.84 9.90 22.99
CA ASP A 19 -6.03 8.76 22.61
C ASP A 19 -6.94 7.53 22.63
N GLY A 20 -7.31 7.07 21.44
CA GLY A 20 -8.05 5.83 21.25
C GLY A 20 -7.13 4.63 21.38
N PHE A 21 -7.66 3.54 21.94
CA PHE A 21 -6.99 2.24 21.90
C PHE A 21 -7.43 1.47 20.65
N LEU A 22 -6.47 0.94 19.91
CA LEU A 22 -6.66 0.18 18.68
C LEU A 22 -6.11 -1.24 18.87
N ASN A 23 -6.98 -2.24 18.84
CA ASN A 23 -6.60 -3.65 18.82
C ASN A 23 -7.07 -4.27 17.50
N TYR A 24 -6.18 -4.94 16.78
CA TYR A 24 -6.51 -5.63 15.55
C TYR A 24 -5.63 -6.84 15.31
N VAL A 25 -6.11 -7.72 14.43
CA VAL A 25 -5.38 -8.89 13.96
C VAL A 25 -5.18 -8.76 12.46
N LEU A 26 -3.94 -8.92 12.02
CA LEU A 26 -3.59 -8.95 10.61
C LEU A 26 -3.29 -10.39 10.19
N THR A 27 -4.09 -10.92 9.27
CA THR A 27 -3.84 -12.21 8.63
C THR A 27 -3.26 -11.96 7.25
N ARG A 28 -2.12 -12.56 6.94
CA ARG A 28 -1.43 -12.46 5.65
C ARG A 28 -1.19 -13.84 5.08
N CYS A 29 -1.32 -13.91 3.77
CA CYS A 29 -0.92 -15.04 2.95
C CYS A 29 0.12 -14.48 1.96
N GLU A 30 1.40 -14.74 2.23
CA GLU A 30 2.50 -14.24 1.40
C GLU A 30 2.86 -15.32 0.38
N PHE A 31 2.75 -15.01 -0.91
CA PHE A 31 3.01 -15.92 -2.03
C PHE A 31 3.59 -15.16 -3.22
N ASN A 32 4.30 -15.86 -4.10
CA ASN A 32 4.95 -15.29 -5.29
C ASN A 32 4.69 -16.10 -6.56
N SER A 33 3.94 -17.19 -6.47
CA SER A 33 3.73 -18.17 -7.53
C SER A 33 2.31 -18.72 -7.47
N THR A 34 1.86 -19.25 -8.62
CA THR A 34 0.61 -20.02 -8.73
C THR A 34 0.72 -21.38 -8.04
N ASP A 35 1.94 -21.91 -7.91
CA ASP A 35 2.22 -23.01 -7.01
C ASP A 35 2.26 -22.48 -5.57
N LEU A 36 1.30 -22.92 -4.76
CA LEU A 36 1.11 -22.45 -3.39
C LEU A 36 1.82 -23.33 -2.36
N SER A 37 2.73 -24.25 -2.75
CA SER A 37 3.49 -25.06 -1.79
C SER A 37 4.19 -24.21 -0.73
N ASP A 38 4.77 -23.09 -1.17
CA ASP A 38 5.62 -22.22 -0.36
C ASP A 38 4.87 -21.01 0.21
N ILE A 39 3.53 -20.97 0.09
CA ILE A 39 2.72 -19.90 0.67
C ILE A 39 2.95 -19.82 2.19
N GLU A 40 3.16 -18.60 2.68
CA GLU A 40 3.38 -18.34 4.10
C GLU A 40 2.13 -17.71 4.72
N PHE A 41 1.55 -18.41 5.69
CA PHE A 41 0.47 -17.88 6.52
C PHE A 41 1.08 -17.18 7.74
N ILE A 42 0.71 -15.92 7.94
CA ILE A 42 1.13 -15.10 9.08
C ILE A 42 -0.10 -14.52 9.77
N ARG A 43 -0.17 -14.66 11.10
CA ARG A 43 -1.20 -14.00 11.92
C ARG A 43 -0.55 -13.16 13.00
N SER A 44 -0.69 -11.84 12.87
CA SER A 44 -0.10 -10.82 13.74
C SER A 44 -1.17 -10.20 14.65
N TYR A 45 -0.91 -10.16 15.96
CA TYR A 45 -1.76 -9.49 16.94
C TYR A 45 -1.12 -8.16 17.34
N VAL A 46 -1.87 -7.06 17.14
CA VAL A 46 -1.35 -5.70 17.23
C VAL A 46 -2.21 -4.85 18.15
N TYR A 47 -1.54 -4.11 19.04
CA TYR A 47 -2.15 -3.14 19.93
C TYR A 47 -1.48 -1.78 19.75
N ASN A 48 -2.23 -0.73 19.41
CA ASN A 48 -1.70 0.62 19.15
C ASN A 48 -0.47 0.64 18.23
N ARG A 49 -0.51 -0.17 17.16
CA ARG A 49 0.58 -0.36 16.19
C ARG A 49 1.80 -1.14 16.71
N LEU A 50 1.79 -1.56 17.98
CA LEU A 50 2.78 -2.47 18.55
C LEU A 50 2.32 -3.91 18.38
N GLU A 51 2.98 -4.64 17.50
CA GLU A 51 2.79 -6.08 17.40
C GLU A 51 3.36 -6.77 18.63
N PHE A 52 2.53 -7.56 19.32
CA PHE A 52 2.94 -8.24 20.54
C PHE A 52 3.07 -9.75 20.37
N ILE A 53 2.29 -10.39 19.47
CA ILE A 53 2.38 -11.82 19.16
C ILE A 53 2.25 -12.03 17.66
N ARG A 54 3.01 -12.96 17.09
CA ARG A 54 2.87 -13.45 15.71
C ARG A 54 2.89 -14.97 15.66
N PHE A 55 2.01 -15.56 14.86
CA PHE A 55 2.21 -16.92 14.34
C PHE A 55 2.72 -16.83 12.90
N SER A 56 3.64 -17.73 12.52
CA SER A 56 4.05 -17.94 11.13
C SER A 56 4.04 -19.43 10.80
N SER A 57 3.56 -19.82 9.62
CA SER A 57 3.53 -21.24 9.23
C SER A 57 4.93 -21.84 9.10
N SER A 58 5.91 -21.04 8.68
CA SER A 58 7.33 -21.42 8.61
C SER A 58 7.90 -21.87 9.97
N LEU A 59 7.51 -21.22 11.06
CA LEU A 59 7.93 -21.59 12.41
C LEU A 59 6.96 -22.58 13.06
N GLY A 60 5.71 -22.60 12.61
CA GLY A 60 4.64 -23.42 13.14
C GLY A 60 4.36 -23.15 14.62
N LYS A 61 4.61 -21.92 15.11
CA LYS A 61 4.39 -21.52 16.52
C LYS A 61 4.23 -20.01 16.67
N PHE A 62 3.70 -19.60 17.82
CA PHE A 62 3.61 -18.20 18.23
C PHE A 62 4.97 -17.69 18.75
N VAL A 63 5.30 -16.46 18.41
CA VAL A 63 6.47 -15.71 18.88
C VAL A 63 5.98 -14.39 19.46
N GLY A 64 6.42 -14.07 20.68
CA GLY A 64 6.14 -12.80 21.35
C GLY A 64 7.20 -11.74 21.07
N PHE A 65 6.79 -10.48 20.89
CA PHE A 65 7.68 -9.34 20.61
C PHE A 65 7.72 -8.31 21.75
N THR A 66 6.91 -8.51 22.77
CA THR A 66 6.87 -7.72 24.00
C THR A 66 6.92 -8.66 25.20
N GLU A 67 7.21 -8.16 26.41
CA GLU A 67 7.20 -9.00 27.61
C GLU A 67 5.84 -9.72 27.81
N PHE A 68 4.74 -8.99 27.60
CA PHE A 68 3.39 -9.56 27.60
C PHE A 68 3.21 -10.60 26.49
N GLY A 69 3.70 -10.29 25.29
CA GLY A 69 3.63 -11.18 24.14
C GLY A 69 4.40 -12.48 24.33
N VAL A 70 5.56 -12.45 24.98
CA VAL A 70 6.38 -13.65 25.25
C VAL A 70 5.63 -14.59 26.19
N LYS A 71 5.12 -14.08 27.31
CA LYS A 71 4.33 -14.87 28.28
C LYS A 71 3.08 -15.49 27.63
N SER A 72 2.40 -14.71 26.79
CA SER A 72 1.21 -15.17 26.08
C SER A 72 1.55 -16.22 25.01
N ALA A 73 2.63 -16.04 24.26
CA ALA A 73 3.08 -16.99 23.26
C ALA A 73 3.49 -18.34 23.88
N GLU A 74 4.15 -18.34 25.04
CA GLU A 74 4.46 -19.57 25.78
C GLU A 74 3.21 -20.36 26.13
N GLN A 75 2.16 -19.69 26.61
CA GLN A 75 0.87 -20.31 26.93
C GLN A 75 0.17 -20.85 25.68
N TRP A 76 0.05 -20.03 24.63
CA TRP A 76 -0.64 -20.44 23.40
C TRP A 76 0.07 -21.56 22.65
N ASN A 77 1.40 -21.64 22.77
CA ASN A 77 2.18 -22.74 22.20
C ASN A 77 1.98 -24.08 22.92
N GLN A 78 1.42 -24.07 24.13
CA GLN A 78 1.07 -25.27 24.88
C GLN A 78 -0.44 -25.56 24.83
N GLY A 79 -1.23 -24.60 24.37
CA GLY A 79 -2.68 -24.69 24.27
C GLY A 79 -3.19 -25.30 22.95
N PRO A 80 -4.50 -25.57 22.86
CA PRO A 80 -5.13 -26.08 21.65
C PRO A 80 -5.07 -25.10 20.46
N GLU A 81 -4.87 -23.81 20.72
CA GLU A 81 -4.80 -22.75 19.72
C GLU A 81 -3.69 -23.01 18.70
N LEU A 82 -2.57 -23.60 19.13
CA LEU A 82 -1.44 -23.89 18.25
C LEU A 82 -1.81 -24.89 17.14
N ALA A 83 -2.55 -25.94 17.49
CA ALA A 83 -2.96 -26.96 16.54
C ALA A 83 -3.90 -26.37 15.48
N GLN A 84 -4.87 -25.55 15.90
CA GLN A 84 -5.75 -24.84 14.97
C GLN A 84 -4.94 -23.89 14.07
N MET A 85 -4.03 -23.10 14.64
CA MET A 85 -3.26 -22.11 13.88
C MET A 85 -2.36 -22.74 12.82
N ARG A 86 -1.78 -23.92 13.10
CA ARG A 86 -1.00 -24.70 12.13
C ARG A 86 -1.83 -25.16 10.93
N ALA A 87 -3.13 -25.35 11.08
CA ALA A 87 -4.02 -25.76 10.00
C ALA A 87 -4.49 -24.58 9.14
N GLU A 88 -4.34 -23.32 9.59
CA GLU A 88 -4.87 -22.15 8.88
C GLU A 88 -4.20 -21.89 7.52
N LYS A 89 -2.95 -22.30 7.32
CA LYS A 89 -2.31 -22.23 5.99
C LYS A 89 -3.15 -22.96 4.93
N GLU A 90 -3.47 -24.23 5.19
CA GLU A 90 -4.24 -25.07 4.27
C GLU A 90 -5.73 -24.73 4.27
N ARG A 91 -6.27 -24.35 5.43
CA ARG A 91 -7.70 -24.06 5.58
C ARG A 91 -8.10 -22.70 5.01
N TYR A 92 -7.24 -21.70 5.15
CA TYR A 92 -7.53 -20.31 4.79
C TYR A 92 -6.72 -19.84 3.59
N CYS A 93 -5.38 -19.85 3.65
CA CYS A 93 -4.58 -19.24 2.57
C CYS A 93 -4.74 -19.95 1.23
N VAL A 94 -4.47 -21.27 1.19
CA VAL A 94 -4.47 -22.04 -0.06
C VAL A 94 -5.78 -21.90 -0.86
N PRO A 95 -6.98 -22.14 -0.28
CA PRO A 95 -8.22 -22.01 -1.03
C PRO A 95 -8.55 -20.57 -1.44
N ASN A 96 -8.32 -19.57 -0.56
CA ASN A 96 -8.63 -18.18 -0.90
C ASN A 96 -7.71 -17.64 -2.00
N ILE A 97 -6.40 -17.89 -1.91
CA ILE A 97 -5.46 -17.43 -2.93
C ILE A 97 -5.69 -18.13 -4.27
N ASN A 98 -6.07 -19.41 -4.28
CA ASN A 98 -6.50 -20.09 -5.50
C ASN A 98 -7.70 -19.39 -6.18
N LEU A 99 -8.69 -18.96 -5.40
CA LEU A 99 -9.84 -18.20 -5.91
C LEU A 99 -9.42 -16.82 -6.42
N GLU A 100 -8.58 -16.10 -5.67
CA GLU A 100 -8.06 -14.78 -6.07
C GLU A 100 -7.23 -14.85 -7.37
N TYR A 101 -6.44 -15.91 -7.57
CA TYR A 101 -5.71 -16.12 -8.81
C TYR A 101 -6.62 -16.16 -10.04
N GLN A 102 -7.75 -16.87 -9.93
CA GLN A 102 -8.72 -17.01 -11.01
C GLN A 102 -9.57 -15.75 -11.21
N ALA A 103 -9.87 -15.04 -10.13
CA ALA A 103 -10.75 -13.88 -10.14
C ALA A 103 -10.03 -12.58 -10.55
N ALA A 104 -8.81 -12.36 -10.07
CA ALA A 104 -8.10 -11.07 -10.18
C ALA A 104 -6.70 -11.19 -10.79
N LEU A 105 -5.81 -12.03 -10.26
CA LEU A 105 -4.37 -11.95 -10.57
C LEU A 105 -4.02 -12.32 -12.02
N THR A 106 -4.84 -13.16 -12.65
CA THR A 106 -4.69 -13.53 -14.07
C THR A 106 -5.41 -12.59 -15.03
N LYS A 107 -6.14 -11.59 -14.52
CA LYS A 107 -6.88 -10.65 -15.35
C LYS A 107 -5.96 -9.56 -15.87
N THR A 108 -6.30 -9.02 -17.03
CA THR A 108 -5.62 -7.88 -17.62
C THR A 108 -6.67 -6.98 -18.24
N VAL A 109 -6.58 -5.69 -17.96
CA VAL A 109 -7.46 -4.67 -18.54
C VAL A 109 -6.60 -3.68 -19.30
N LYS A 110 -6.97 -3.45 -20.56
CA LYS A 110 -6.25 -2.52 -21.45
C LYS A 110 -6.48 -1.09 -20.98
N PRO A 111 -5.46 -0.23 -21.03
CA PRO A 111 -5.60 1.17 -20.67
C PRO A 111 -6.50 1.95 -21.64
N SER A 112 -7.13 3.00 -21.11
CA SER A 112 -7.63 4.12 -21.90
C SER A 112 -6.57 5.22 -21.96
N VAL A 113 -6.21 5.67 -23.17
CA VAL A 113 -5.13 6.65 -23.37
C VAL A 113 -5.69 7.96 -23.91
N ARG A 114 -5.35 9.06 -23.25
CA ARG A 114 -5.71 10.42 -23.67
C ARG A 114 -4.45 11.27 -23.85
N LEU A 115 -4.21 11.67 -25.09
CA LEU A 115 -3.16 12.61 -25.46
C LEU A 115 -3.76 14.01 -25.63
N HIS A 116 -3.17 15.02 -24.99
CA HIS A 116 -3.57 16.41 -25.17
C HIS A 116 -2.37 17.35 -25.05
N SER A 117 -2.47 18.52 -25.67
CA SER A 117 -1.52 19.61 -25.46
C SER A 117 -1.94 20.45 -24.26
N SER A 118 -0.97 20.89 -23.46
CA SER A 118 -1.14 21.87 -22.41
C SER A 118 -0.23 23.07 -22.72
N SER A 119 -0.82 24.25 -22.87
CA SER A 119 -0.10 25.50 -23.06
C SER A 119 -0.15 26.30 -21.74
N PRO A 120 0.99 26.81 -21.24
CA PRO A 120 0.98 27.71 -20.09
C PRO A 120 0.30 29.04 -20.46
N PRO A 121 0.03 29.91 -19.47
CA PRO A 121 -0.51 31.25 -19.71
C PRO A 121 0.32 32.05 -20.72
N PRO A 122 -0.27 33.06 -21.40
CA PRO A 122 0.44 33.88 -22.37
C PRO A 122 1.69 34.53 -21.74
N GLY A 123 2.88 34.19 -22.23
CA GLY A 123 4.16 34.74 -21.76
C GLY A 123 5.16 33.72 -21.21
N GLU A 124 4.77 32.46 -21.01
CA GLU A 124 5.65 31.38 -20.53
C GLU A 124 5.95 30.34 -21.62
N HIS A 125 7.18 29.80 -21.63
CA HIS A 125 7.57 28.61 -22.41
C HIS A 125 7.75 27.43 -21.44
N PRO A 126 7.57 26.15 -21.83
CA PRO A 126 7.25 25.62 -23.17
C PRO A 126 5.90 24.87 -23.23
N ILE A 127 5.44 24.54 -24.44
CA ILE A 127 4.22 23.75 -24.67
C ILE A 127 4.48 22.30 -24.28
N MET A 128 3.51 21.67 -23.61
CA MET A 128 3.62 20.29 -23.13
C MET A 128 2.64 19.39 -23.88
N LEU A 129 3.06 18.18 -24.20
CA LEU A 129 2.15 17.07 -24.49
C LEU A 129 1.97 16.27 -23.21
N VAL A 130 0.72 15.96 -22.87
CA VAL A 130 0.35 15.17 -21.71
C VAL A 130 -0.34 13.90 -22.20
N CYS A 131 0.27 12.77 -21.91
CA CYS A 131 -0.28 11.44 -22.10
C CYS A 131 -0.79 10.92 -20.77
N SER A 132 -2.12 10.86 -20.63
CA SER A 132 -2.77 10.26 -19.47
C SER A 132 -3.25 8.86 -19.83
N VAL A 133 -2.84 7.88 -19.03
CA VAL A 133 -3.17 6.46 -19.20
C VAL A 133 -4.00 6.03 -18.00
N TYR A 134 -5.23 5.62 -18.24
CA TYR A 134 -6.24 5.32 -17.21
C TYR A 134 -6.68 3.86 -17.24
N ASP A 135 -7.28 3.44 -16.13
CA ASP A 135 -8.12 2.26 -15.97
C ASP A 135 -7.47 0.94 -16.43
N PHE A 136 -6.16 0.81 -16.18
CA PHE A 136 -5.42 -0.41 -16.53
C PHE A 136 -5.15 -1.30 -15.32
N TYR A 137 -4.97 -2.59 -15.58
CA TYR A 137 -4.58 -3.59 -14.60
C TYR A 137 -3.81 -4.71 -15.31
N PRO A 138 -2.73 -5.28 -14.70
CA PRO A 138 -2.14 -4.96 -13.39
C PRO A 138 -1.35 -3.63 -13.38
N LYS A 139 -0.74 -3.29 -12.24
CA LYS A 139 0.00 -2.02 -12.03
C LYS A 139 1.13 -1.79 -13.04
N GLN A 140 1.80 -2.84 -13.50
CA GLN A 140 2.98 -2.70 -14.35
C GLN A 140 2.61 -2.26 -15.77
N ILE A 141 3.13 -1.11 -16.19
CA ILE A 141 2.97 -0.55 -17.54
C ILE A 141 4.25 0.17 -17.97
N ARG A 142 4.49 0.30 -19.27
CA ARG A 142 5.55 1.14 -19.83
C ARG A 142 4.94 2.21 -20.73
N VAL A 143 5.24 3.48 -20.45
CA VAL A 143 4.87 4.63 -21.28
C VAL A 143 6.14 5.25 -21.83
N SER A 144 6.23 5.40 -23.15
CA SER A 144 7.39 5.95 -23.84
C SER A 144 6.96 6.95 -24.91
N TRP A 145 7.72 8.02 -25.08
CA TRP A 145 7.52 8.99 -26.16
C TRP A 145 8.42 8.66 -27.34
N THR A 146 7.92 8.88 -28.56
CA THR A 146 8.72 8.76 -29.78
C THR A 146 8.56 10.01 -30.64
N ARG A 147 9.63 10.40 -31.32
CA ARG A 147 9.65 11.45 -32.34
C ARG A 147 10.37 10.89 -33.56
N ASP A 148 9.69 10.90 -34.70
CA ASP A 148 10.21 10.35 -35.97
C ASP A 148 10.72 8.90 -35.84
N GLY A 149 10.06 8.10 -35.00
CA GLY A 149 10.42 6.70 -34.73
C GLY A 149 11.55 6.48 -33.72
N GLN A 150 12.16 7.54 -33.19
CA GLN A 150 13.20 7.44 -32.15
C GLN A 150 12.61 7.72 -30.76
N GLU A 151 12.97 6.92 -29.77
CA GLU A 151 12.55 7.11 -28.38
C GLU A 151 13.12 8.43 -27.82
N VAL A 152 12.25 9.24 -27.22
CA VAL A 152 12.62 10.51 -26.59
C VAL A 152 12.54 10.33 -25.10
N THR A 153 13.67 10.54 -24.42
CA THR A 153 13.78 10.47 -22.96
C THR A 153 14.14 11.82 -22.33
N SER A 154 14.66 12.76 -23.12
CA SER A 154 14.90 14.13 -22.67
C SER A 154 13.57 14.87 -22.50
N ASP A 155 13.48 15.69 -21.45
CA ASP A 155 12.31 16.55 -21.18
C ASP A 155 10.99 15.78 -21.01
N VAL A 156 11.10 14.51 -20.61
CA VAL A 156 9.97 13.65 -20.22
C VAL A 156 9.90 13.55 -18.70
N THR A 157 8.71 13.75 -18.14
CA THR A 157 8.41 13.51 -16.73
C THR A 157 7.21 12.57 -16.62
N SER A 158 7.22 11.62 -15.69
CA SER A 158 6.11 10.70 -15.45
C SER A 158 5.79 10.59 -13.97
N THR A 159 4.51 10.41 -13.65
CA THR A 159 4.09 10.03 -12.30
C THR A 159 4.43 8.56 -12.04
N GLU A 160 4.44 8.16 -10.77
CA GLU A 160 4.31 6.74 -10.42
C GLU A 160 2.93 6.21 -10.87
N GLU A 161 2.75 4.89 -10.92
CA GLU A 161 1.43 4.30 -11.18
C GLU A 161 0.55 4.42 -9.93
N LEU A 162 -0.49 5.23 -10.04
CA LEU A 162 -1.37 5.59 -8.94
C LEU A 162 -2.59 4.67 -8.91
N PRO A 163 -2.98 4.12 -7.75
CA PRO A 163 -4.21 3.35 -7.62
C PRO A 163 -5.44 4.26 -7.64
N ASN A 164 -6.46 3.87 -8.39
CA ASN A 164 -7.74 4.61 -8.46
C ASN A 164 -8.66 4.32 -7.26
N GLY A 165 -8.39 3.26 -6.49
CA GLY A 165 -9.24 2.81 -5.38
C GLY A 165 -10.34 1.82 -5.81
N ASP A 166 -10.37 1.40 -7.07
CA ASP A 166 -11.37 0.53 -7.68
C ASP A 166 -10.73 -0.66 -8.43
N TRP A 167 -9.54 -1.08 -8.00
CA TRP A 167 -8.67 -2.10 -8.59
C TRP A 167 -7.86 -1.68 -9.82
N TYR A 168 -8.13 -0.52 -10.42
CA TYR A 168 -7.36 -0.03 -11.57
C TYR A 168 -6.28 0.97 -11.18
N TYR A 169 -5.40 1.23 -12.15
CA TYR A 169 -4.28 2.15 -12.03
C TYR A 169 -4.33 3.22 -13.11
N GLN A 170 -3.64 4.32 -12.84
CA GLN A 170 -3.39 5.39 -13.80
C GLN A 170 -1.94 5.86 -13.75
N VAL A 171 -1.42 6.36 -14.88
CA VAL A 171 -0.10 6.98 -14.99
C VAL A 171 -0.15 8.15 -15.97
N HIS A 172 0.55 9.23 -15.64
CA HIS A 172 0.60 10.43 -16.48
C HIS A 172 2.04 10.72 -16.87
N SER A 173 2.27 10.89 -18.17
CA SER A 173 3.57 11.28 -18.71
C SER A 173 3.44 12.60 -19.47
N GLN A 174 4.44 13.47 -19.32
CA GLN A 174 4.50 14.78 -19.90
C GLN A 174 5.78 14.89 -20.72
N LEU A 175 5.68 15.38 -21.95
CA LEU A 175 6.80 15.71 -22.81
C LEU A 175 6.76 17.21 -23.11
N VAL A 176 7.79 17.91 -22.68
CA VAL A 176 8.04 19.29 -23.08
C VAL A 176 8.56 19.31 -24.52
N TYR A 177 7.99 20.16 -25.37
CA TYR A 177 8.49 20.31 -26.73
C TYR A 177 8.40 21.75 -27.23
N THR A 178 9.30 22.07 -28.16
CA THR A 178 9.24 23.30 -28.95
C THR A 178 8.68 22.93 -30.32
N PRO A 179 7.48 23.42 -30.70
CA PRO A 179 6.98 23.25 -32.07
C PRO A 179 7.98 23.85 -33.05
N ARG A 180 8.21 23.17 -34.18
CA ARG A 180 8.95 23.73 -35.31
C ARG A 180 8.04 24.56 -36.19
#